data_AF-A0A350F0Y4-F1
#
_entry.id   AF-A0A350F0Y4-F1
#
_cell.length_a   1.000
_cell.length_b   1.000
_cell.length_c   1.000
_cell.angle_alpha   90.00
_cell.angle_beta   90.00
_cell.angle_gamma   90.00
#
_symmetry.space_group_name_H-M   'P 1'
#
loop_
_entity.id
_entity.type
_entity.pdbx_description
1 polymer ?
#
loop_
_entity_poly.entity_id
_entity_poly.type
_entity_poly.pdbx_seq_one_letter_code
_entity_poly.pdbx_strand_id
1 'polypeptide(L)'
;REIEKLQTFVDRFRAKNTKASQAQSKMKQIERMDKIELPEEDRRKVKIRFPQPERSGQRVITLKDIHHAYGRNVVYDGMEFEAERGQRIVL
;
A
#
# COMPACT_ATOMS: atom_id res chain seq x y z
N ARG A 1 9.57 26.01 0.41
CA ARG A 1 10.79 26.76 0.04
C ARG A 1 10.62 27.71 -1.15
N GLU A 2 9.88 27.34 -2.21
CA GLU A 2 9.68 28.24 -3.37
C GLU A 2 8.51 29.23 -3.17
N ILE A 3 7.42 28.78 -2.53
CA ILE A 3 6.24 29.61 -2.21
C ILE A 3 6.59 30.79 -1.27
N GLU A 4 7.39 30.57 -0.23
CA GLU A 4 7.83 31.63 0.70
C GLU A 4 8.62 32.74 0.00
N LYS A 5 9.46 32.39 -0.98
CA LYS A 5 10.23 33.37 -1.75
C LYS A 5 9.31 34.22 -2.64
N LEU A 6 8.29 33.59 -3.21
CA LEU A 6 7.28 34.28 -4.02
C LEU A 6 6.40 35.19 -3.16
N GLN A 7 5.99 34.76 -1.95
CA GLN A 7 5.25 35.57 -0.99
C GLN A 7 6.07 36.79 -0.54
N THR A 8 7.33 36.58 -0.14
CA THR A 8 8.23 37.68 0.28
C THR A 8 8.45 38.71 -0.84
N PHE A 9 8.49 38.26 -2.10
CA PHE A 9 8.58 39.14 -3.27
C PHE A 9 7.30 39.93 -3.49
N VAL A 10 6.13 39.30 -3.35
CA VAL A 10 4.84 39.98 -3.44
C VAL A 10 4.71 41.04 -2.34
N ASP A 11 5.02 40.71 -1.09
CA ASP A 11 4.90 41.63 0.04
C ASP A 11 5.82 42.85 -0.09
N ARG A 12 7.05 42.63 -0.58
CA ARG A 12 8.04 43.71 -0.77
C ARG A 12 7.69 44.65 -1.92
N PHE A 13 7.04 44.15 -2.97
CA PHE A 13 6.82 44.90 -4.21
C PHE A 13 5.35 45.27 -4.48
N ARG A 14 4.42 44.90 -3.60
CA ARG A 14 2.99 45.25 -3.69
C ARG A 14 2.73 46.76 -3.65
N ALA A 15 3.54 47.51 -2.91
CA ALA A 15 3.39 48.96 -2.74
C ALA A 15 4.13 49.79 -3.81
N LYS A 16 4.90 49.17 -4.71
CA LYS A 16 5.72 49.88 -5.70
C LYS A 16 5.04 49.85 -7.08
N ASN A 17 4.61 51.02 -7.56
CA ASN A 17 3.88 51.16 -8.83
C ASN A 17 4.57 50.50 -10.05
N THR A 18 5.91 50.54 -10.12
CA THR A 18 6.67 49.95 -11.23
C THR A 18 6.70 48.41 -11.23
N LYS A 19 6.32 47.76 -10.13
CA LYS A 19 6.34 46.30 -9.97
C LYS A 19 4.98 45.68 -9.63
N ALA A 20 3.93 46.50 -9.60
CA ALA A 20 2.58 46.09 -9.25
C ALA A 20 2.03 44.96 -10.15
N SER A 21 2.24 45.04 -11.48
CA SER A 21 1.77 44.00 -12.42
C SER A 21 2.48 42.65 -12.21
N GLN A 22 3.77 42.68 -11.90
CA GLN A 22 4.57 41.49 -11.62
C GLN A 22 4.16 40.84 -10.28
N ALA A 23 3.92 41.65 -9.25
CA ALA A 23 3.43 41.19 -7.96
C ALA A 23 2.03 40.55 -8.07
N GLN A 24 1.11 41.15 -8.83
CA GLN A 24 -0.22 40.61 -9.09
C GLN A 24 -0.17 39.26 -9.82
N SER A 25 0.70 39.12 -10.83
CA SER A 25 0.89 37.86 -11.54
C SER A 25 1.40 36.74 -10.62
N LYS A 26 2.37 37.06 -9.75
CA LYS A 26 2.90 36.10 -8.76
C LYS A 26 1.91 35.75 -7.66
N MET A 27 1.09 36.70 -7.21
CA MET A 27 -0.02 36.44 -6.28
C MET A 27 -1.03 35.45 -6.88
N LYS A 28 -1.44 35.67 -8.13
CA LYS A 28 -2.34 34.76 -8.86
C LYS A 28 -1.72 33.38 -9.11
N GLN A 29 -0.40 33.31 -9.26
CA GLN A 29 0.33 32.05 -9.37
C GLN A 29 0.30 31.27 -8.05
N ILE A 30 0.53 31.94 -6.91
CA ILE A 30 0.43 31.34 -5.57
C ILE A 30 -1.00 30.84 -5.32
N GLU A 31 -2.02 31.67 -5.57
CA GLU A 31 -3.43 31.28 -5.38
C GLU A 31 -3.84 30.07 -6.22
N ARG A 32 -3.30 29.92 -7.43
CA ARG A 32 -3.54 28.73 -8.27
C ARG A 32 -2.80 27.50 -7.76
N MET A 33 -1.59 27.66 -7.23
CA MET A 33 -0.83 26.55 -6.64
C MET A 33 -1.48 26.06 -5.34
N ASP A 34 -1.98 26.97 -4.50
CA ASP A 34 -2.73 26.62 -3.28
C ASP A 34 -4.11 26.03 -3.59
N LYS A 35 -4.78 26.47 -4.67
CA LYS A 35 -6.08 25.93 -5.11
C LYS A 35 -6.01 24.57 -5.80
N ILE A 36 -4.84 24.13 -6.24
CA ILE A 36 -4.68 22.73 -6.69
C ILE A 36 -4.53 21.90 -5.42
N GLU A 37 -5.63 21.80 -4.68
CA GLU A 37 -5.83 20.66 -3.80
C GLU A 37 -5.79 19.46 -4.73
N LEU A 38 -4.74 18.65 -4.59
CA LEU A 38 -4.70 17.30 -5.14
C LEU A 38 -6.10 16.72 -4.94
N PRO A 39 -6.76 16.16 -5.96
CA PRO A 39 -7.92 15.34 -5.71
C PRO A 39 -7.46 14.37 -4.63
N GLU A 40 -8.08 14.43 -3.45
CA GLU A 40 -7.90 13.36 -2.48
C GLU A 40 -8.35 12.15 -3.28
N GLU A 41 -7.38 11.41 -3.81
CA GLU A 41 -7.66 10.12 -4.40
C GLU A 41 -8.48 9.46 -3.31
N ASP A 42 -9.75 9.20 -3.62
CA ASP A 42 -10.64 8.33 -2.88
C ASP A 42 -10.01 6.94 -2.96
N ARG A 43 -8.80 6.81 -2.38
CA ARG A 43 -8.23 5.62 -1.78
C ARG A 43 -9.15 5.39 -0.59
N ARG A 44 -10.40 5.03 -0.88
CA ARG A 44 -11.11 4.02 -0.13
C ARG A 44 -10.15 2.85 -0.08
N LYS A 45 -9.22 2.91 0.88
CA LYS A 45 -8.39 1.80 1.31
C LYS A 45 -9.44 0.82 1.77
N VAL A 46 -9.86 -0.06 0.87
CA VAL A 46 -10.75 -1.16 1.21
C VAL A 46 -10.02 -1.87 2.33
N LYS A 47 -10.50 -1.66 3.57
CA LYS A 47 -9.91 -2.29 4.74
C LYS A 47 -10.38 -3.73 4.70
N ILE A 48 -9.72 -4.53 3.87
CA ILE A 48 -9.85 -5.98 3.88
C ILE A 48 -9.24 -6.43 5.20
N ARG A 49 -10.08 -6.64 6.21
CA ARG A 49 -9.69 -7.33 7.43
C ARG A 49 -9.94 -8.80 7.21
N PHE A 50 -8.86 -9.57 7.09
CA PHE A 50 -8.94 -11.01 7.24
C PHE A 50 -9.22 -11.30 8.71
N PRO A 51 -10.30 -12.02 9.06
CA PRO A 51 -10.48 -12.50 10.41
C PRO A 51 -9.27 -13.37 10.77
N GLN A 52 -8.79 -13.25 12.01
CA GLN A 52 -7.79 -14.19 12.49
C GLN A 52 -8.44 -15.58 12.47
N PRO A 53 -7.85 -16.55 11.75
CA PRO A 53 -8.40 -17.90 11.74
C PRO A 53 -8.45 -18.41 13.19
N GLU A 54 -9.48 -19.18 13.51
CA GLU A 54 -9.53 -19.87 14.79
C GLU A 54 -8.25 -20.70 14.97
N ARG A 55 -7.77 -20.82 16.21
CA ARG A 55 -6.56 -21.60 16.49
C ARG A 55 -6.79 -23.02 15.98
N SER A 56 -6.07 -23.42 14.94
CA SER A 56 -6.11 -24.79 14.44
C SER A 56 -5.75 -25.73 15.60
N GLY A 57 -6.42 -26.88 15.69
CA GLY A 57 -6.10 -27.92 16.66
C GLY A 57 -4.64 -28.38 16.55
N GLN A 58 -4.20 -29.20 17.52
CA GLN A 58 -2.84 -29.76 17.50
C GLN A 58 -2.54 -30.50 16.20
N ARG A 59 -3.50 -31.30 15.72
CA ARG A 59 -3.50 -31.89 14.37
C ARG A 59 -4.15 -30.93 13.38
N VAL A 60 -3.40 -30.57 12.33
CA VAL A 60 -3.86 -29.63 11.30
C VAL A 60 -4.27 -30.37 10.03
N ILE A 61 -3.56 -31.45 9.69
CA ILE A 61 -3.84 -32.28 8.51
C ILE A 61 -3.71 -33.74 8.91
N THR A 62 -4.69 -34.55 8.55
CA THR A 62 -4.63 -36.01 8.60
C THR A 62 -5.00 -36.53 7.22
N LEU A 63 -4.08 -37.25 6.60
CA LEU A 63 -4.25 -37.87 5.30
C LEU A 63 -4.09 -39.38 5.50
N LYS A 64 -4.97 -40.15 4.87
CA LYS A 64 -4.98 -41.61 4.92
C LYS A 64 -4.97 -42.12 3.49
N ASP A 65 -4.29 -43.26 3.29
CA ASP A 65 -4.19 -43.92 2.00
C ASP A 65 -3.72 -42.99 0.87
N ILE A 66 -2.66 -42.20 1.11
CA ILE A 66 -2.09 -41.34 0.07
C ILE A 66 -1.31 -42.21 -0.92
N HIS A 67 -1.60 -41.98 -2.20
CA HIS A 67 -0.80 -42.47 -3.31
C HIS A 67 -0.21 -41.28 -4.06
N HIS A 68 1.12 -41.25 -4.23
CA HIS A 68 1.81 -40.21 -4.99
C HIS A 68 2.80 -40.86 -5.95
N ALA A 69 2.77 -40.47 -7.22
CA ALA A 69 3.66 -41.00 -8.24
C ALA A 69 4.13 -39.92 -9.20
N TYR A 70 5.41 -39.92 -9.53
CA TYR A 70 5.95 -39.16 -10.65
C TYR A 70 5.95 -40.07 -11.88
N GLY A 71 4.85 -40.04 -12.63
CA GLY A 71 4.67 -40.87 -13.82
C GLY A 71 4.60 -42.35 -13.44
N ARG A 72 5.60 -43.14 -13.85
CA ARG A 72 5.68 -44.58 -13.52
C ARG A 72 6.36 -44.85 -12.18
N ASN A 73 6.98 -43.85 -11.56
CA ASN A 73 7.66 -44.02 -10.30
C ASN A 73 6.71 -43.71 -9.15
N VAL A 74 6.24 -44.75 -8.46
CA VAL A 74 5.38 -44.61 -7.28
C VAL A 74 6.27 -44.22 -6.10
N VAL A 75 6.03 -43.02 -5.56
CA VAL A 75 6.77 -42.44 -4.44
C VAL A 75 6.13 -42.82 -3.12
N TYR A 76 4.79 -42.75 -3.06
CA TYR A 76 4.01 -43.16 -1.89
C TYR A 76 2.86 -44.06 -2.35
N ASP A 77 2.65 -45.16 -1.62
CA ASP A 77 1.57 -46.12 -1.85
C ASP A 77 0.99 -46.52 -0.50
N GLY A 78 -0.23 -46.06 -0.19
CA GLY A 78 -0.89 -46.34 1.09
C GLY A 78 -0.26 -45.65 2.30
N MET A 79 0.29 -44.44 2.11
CA MET A 79 0.91 -43.70 3.23
C MET A 79 -0.16 -43.01 4.10
N GLU A 80 -0.05 -43.19 5.42
CA GLU A 80 -0.73 -42.36 6.41
C GLU A 80 0.16 -41.19 6.83
N PHE A 81 -0.40 -39.99 6.86
CA PHE A 81 0.33 -38.78 7.19
C PHE A 81 -0.47 -37.89 8.14
N GLU A 82 0.17 -37.49 9.23
CA GLU A 82 -0.37 -36.51 10.17
C GLU A 82 0.61 -35.34 10.28
N ALA A 83 0.12 -34.11 10.11
CA ALA A 83 0.89 -32.89 10.34
C ALA A 83 0.30 -32.10 11.51
N GLU A 84 1.17 -31.76 12.45
CA GLU A 84 0.83 -30.93 13.60
C GLU A 84 1.13 -29.45 13.39
N ARG A 85 0.46 -28.60 14.16
CA ARG A 85 0.60 -27.15 14.09
C ARG A 85 2.03 -26.73 14.45
N GLY A 86 2.75 -26.16 13.48
CA GLY A 86 4.12 -25.66 13.65
C GLY A 86 5.20 -26.63 13.18
N GLN A 87 4.84 -27.84 12.74
CA GLN A 87 5.78 -28.74 12.06
C GLN A 87 6.05 -28.24 10.64
N ARG A 88 7.32 -28.20 10.27
CA ARG A 88 7.77 -28.02 8.87
C ARG A 88 8.13 -29.39 8.35
N ILE A 89 7.34 -29.90 7.41
CA ILE A 89 7.55 -31.23 6.82
C ILE A 89 7.88 -31.04 5.35
N VAL A 90 8.90 -31.76 4.89
CA VAL A 90 9.26 -31.87 3.48
C VAL A 90 8.89 -33.29 3.05
N LEU A 91 8.05 -33.39 2.03
CA LEU A 91 7.62 -34.63 1.38
C LEU A 91 8.35 -34.74 0.04
#